data_AF-A0A1Z4EU91-F1
#
_entry.id   AF-A0A1Z4EU91-F1
#
_cell.length_a   1.000
_cell.length_b   1.000
_cell.length_c   1.000
_cell.angle_alpha   90.00
_cell.angle_beta   90.00
_cell.angle_gamma   90.00
#
_symmetry.space_group_name_H-M   'P 1'
#
loop_
_entity.id
_entity.type
_entity.pdbx_description
1 polymer ?
#
loop_
_entity_poly.entity_id
_entity_poly.type
_entity_poly.pdbx_seq_one_letter_code
_entity_poly.pdbx_strand_id
1 'polypeptide(L)'
;MVEQTIDRYSRHRLSDAEREQLYQEGVEWYRRYAMSEQPLPPNRAAFQQEWDRYCDEVLTPNPAADYLMKVIEGRAVPDMSKSPYLPVASYLKPAARLALPTTPMRMALAPPLRLTIYGGLPPQVRKRFGIRWNLADETAYRALGRAVPLAWPFIPTSWRWHPGSHAGWRRERGRLPRNW
;
A
#
# COMPACT_ATOMS: atom_id res chain seq x y z
N MET A 1 1.51 -0.03 9.62
CA MET A 1 0.11 -0.15 10.11
C MET A 1 -0.85 0.62 9.19
N VAL A 2 -2.10 0.15 9.02
CA VAL A 2 -3.12 0.76 8.12
C VAL A 2 -3.38 2.24 8.44
N GLU A 3 -3.34 2.63 9.73
CA GLU A 3 -3.51 4.02 10.16
C GLU A 3 -2.54 4.99 9.47
N GLN A 4 -1.29 4.58 9.19
CA GLN A 4 -0.32 5.46 8.54
C GLN A 4 -0.68 5.74 7.08
N THR A 5 -1.37 4.80 6.43
CA THR A 5 -1.93 5.02 5.08
C THR A 5 -3.04 6.05 5.14
N ILE A 6 -3.89 6.01 6.17
CA ILE A 6 -4.95 7.00 6.39
C ILE A 6 -4.33 8.39 6.65
N ASP A 7 -3.35 8.47 7.54
CA ASP A 7 -2.68 9.73 7.89
C ASP A 7 -2.00 10.39 6.67
N ARG A 8 -1.48 9.58 5.74
CA ARG A 8 -0.78 10.07 4.55
C ARG A 8 -1.70 10.38 3.37
N TYR A 9 -2.72 9.55 3.14
CA TYR A 9 -3.49 9.57 1.89
C TYR A 9 -4.97 9.93 2.07
N SER A 10 -5.43 10.13 3.30
CA SER A 10 -6.79 10.59 3.59
C SER A 10 -6.82 12.06 4.03
N ARG A 11 -7.96 12.69 3.78
CA ARG A 11 -8.30 13.99 4.41
C ARG A 11 -8.79 13.81 5.85
N HIS A 12 -9.25 12.60 6.19
CA HIS A 12 -9.64 12.26 7.56
C HIS A 12 -8.41 12.23 8.47
N ARG A 13 -8.57 12.66 9.71
CA ARG A 13 -7.55 12.57 10.75
C ARG A 13 -8.11 11.71 11.85
N LEU A 14 -7.44 10.59 12.11
CA LEU A 14 -7.86 9.63 13.13
C LEU A 14 -7.61 10.23 14.52
N SER A 15 -8.67 10.26 15.32
CA SER A 15 -8.60 10.44 16.77
C SER A 15 -7.94 9.24 17.44
N ASP A 16 -7.50 9.39 18.68
CA ASP A 16 -6.91 8.29 19.45
C ASP A 16 -7.90 7.13 19.63
N ALA A 17 -9.18 7.44 19.82
CA ALA A 17 -10.24 6.44 19.92
C ALA A 17 -10.41 5.65 18.60
N GLU A 18 -10.37 6.32 17.45
CA GLU A 18 -10.43 5.64 16.14
C GLU A 18 -9.19 4.80 15.86
N ARG A 19 -8.00 5.25 16.32
CA ARG A 19 -6.78 4.44 16.21
C ARG A 19 -6.85 3.17 17.06
N GLU A 20 -7.35 3.29 18.28
CA GLU A 20 -7.59 2.13 19.14
C GLU A 20 -8.62 1.19 18.53
N GLN A 21 -9.73 1.73 18.00
CA GLN A 21 -10.73 0.93 17.29
C GLN A 21 -10.12 0.18 16.09
N LEU A 22 -9.33 0.85 15.25
CA LEU A 22 -8.65 0.22 14.11
C LEU A 22 -7.69 -0.90 14.54
N TYR A 23 -7.04 -0.74 15.69
CA TYR A 23 -6.21 -1.79 16.27
C TYR A 23 -7.05 -3.01 16.66
N GLN A 24 -8.13 -2.80 17.42
CA GLN A 24 -9.02 -3.88 17.87
C GLN A 24 -9.70 -4.61 16.69
N GLU A 25 -10.09 -3.87 15.64
CA GLU A 25 -10.57 -4.47 14.39
C GLU A 25 -9.49 -5.33 13.72
N GLY A 26 -8.23 -4.89 13.75
CA GLY A 26 -7.08 -5.69 13.29
C GLY A 26 -6.89 -6.98 14.08
N VAL A 27 -7.06 -6.94 15.40
CA VAL A 27 -7.04 -8.14 16.26
C VAL A 27 -8.14 -9.12 15.87
N GLU A 28 -9.35 -8.62 15.61
CA GLU A 28 -10.47 -9.45 15.14
C GLU A 28 -10.17 -10.12 13.78
N TRP A 29 -9.54 -9.40 12.84
CA TRP A 29 -9.10 -10.03 11.59
C TRP A 29 -8.06 -11.12 11.83
N TYR A 30 -7.10 -10.88 12.72
CA TYR A 30 -6.08 -11.86 13.08
C TYR A 30 -6.70 -13.14 13.68
N ARG A 31 -7.72 -12.99 14.53
CA ARG A 31 -8.53 -14.11 15.05
C ARG A 31 -9.26 -14.88 13.94
N ARG A 32 -9.83 -14.18 12.96
CA ARG A 32 -10.51 -14.82 11.81
C ARG A 32 -9.58 -15.63 10.91
N TYR A 33 -8.28 -15.31 10.91
CA TYR A 33 -7.26 -16.14 10.28
C TYR A 33 -6.85 -17.35 11.14
N ALA A 34 -7.55 -17.61 12.26
CA ALA A 34 -7.30 -18.70 13.20
C ALA A 34 -5.88 -18.66 13.81
N MET A 35 -5.31 -17.46 13.94
CA MET A 35 -4.00 -17.27 14.55
C MET A 35 -4.10 -17.08 16.07
N SER A 36 -3.09 -17.54 16.82
CA SER A 36 -3.04 -17.38 18.28
C SER A 36 -2.81 -15.92 18.66
N GLU A 37 -3.64 -15.38 19.55
CA GLU A 37 -3.58 -14.00 20.04
C GLU A 37 -2.49 -13.73 21.07
N GLN A 38 -1.81 -14.76 21.59
CA GLN A 38 -0.74 -14.58 22.58
C GLN A 38 0.38 -13.59 22.21
N PRO A 39 0.87 -13.49 20.96
CA PRO A 39 1.89 -12.52 20.59
C PRO A 39 1.33 -11.11 20.33
N LEU A 40 0.00 -10.90 20.43
CA LEU A 40 -0.59 -9.61 20.14
C LEU A 40 -0.42 -8.65 21.33
N PRO A 41 0.05 -7.42 21.08
CA PRO A 41 0.09 -6.39 22.11
C PRO A 41 -1.32 -6.11 22.70
N PRO A 42 -1.42 -5.66 23.97
CA PRO A 42 -2.73 -5.49 24.61
C PRO A 42 -3.55 -4.31 24.06
N ASN A 43 -2.92 -3.32 23.42
CA ASN A 43 -3.55 -2.11 22.90
C ASN A 43 -2.70 -1.47 21.79
N ARG A 44 -3.24 -0.43 21.12
CA ARG A 44 -2.56 0.24 20.02
C ARG A 44 -1.23 0.87 20.44
N ALA A 45 -1.13 1.39 21.67
CA ALA A 45 0.10 2.03 22.15
C ALA A 45 1.25 1.02 22.31
N ALA A 46 0.98 -0.14 22.92
CA ALA A 46 1.94 -1.23 23.02
C ALA A 46 2.29 -1.80 21.64
N PHE A 47 1.33 -1.89 20.73
CA PHE A 47 1.60 -2.27 19.35
C PHE A 47 2.55 -1.30 18.64
N GLN A 48 2.38 0.01 18.83
CA GLN A 48 3.29 1.00 18.26
C GLN A 48 4.72 0.83 18.80
N GLN A 49 4.88 0.58 20.10
CA GLN A 49 6.20 0.33 20.69
C GLN A 49 6.87 -0.91 20.10
N GLU A 50 6.13 -2.02 19.96
CA GLU A 50 6.66 -3.22 19.32
C GLU A 50 6.98 -2.98 17.84
N TRP A 51 6.12 -2.26 17.10
CA TRP A 51 6.39 -1.89 15.71
C TRP A 51 7.71 -1.11 15.57
N ASP A 52 7.95 -0.14 16.46
CA ASP A 52 9.17 0.67 16.46
C ASP A 52 10.38 -0.20 16.80
N ARG A 53 10.30 -1.06 17.83
CA ARG A 53 11.35 -2.05 18.14
C ARG A 53 11.66 -2.97 16.96
N TYR A 54 10.64 -3.45 16.24
CA TYR A 54 10.85 -4.28 15.07
C TYR A 54 11.60 -3.52 13.96
N CYS A 55 11.20 -2.28 13.70
CA CYS A 55 11.86 -1.43 12.71
C CYS A 55 13.30 -1.07 13.09
N ASP A 56 13.54 -0.81 14.38
CA ASP A 56 14.79 -0.29 14.90
C ASP A 56 15.80 -1.37 15.26
N GLU A 57 15.36 -2.57 15.62
CA GLU A 57 16.22 -3.61 16.21
C GLU A 57 16.12 -4.95 15.46
N VAL A 58 14.91 -5.41 15.14
CA VAL A 58 14.68 -6.79 14.69
C VAL A 58 14.90 -7.00 13.20
N LEU A 59 14.38 -6.10 12.35
CA LEU A 59 14.46 -6.27 10.91
C LEU A 59 15.92 -6.23 10.46
N THR A 60 16.40 -7.29 9.79
CA THR A 60 17.77 -7.36 9.27
C THR A 60 17.78 -7.71 7.78
N PRO A 61 18.78 -7.20 7.03
CA PRO A 61 19.02 -7.64 5.65
C PRO A 61 19.18 -9.16 5.60
N ASN A 62 18.54 -9.77 4.61
CA ASN A 62 18.55 -11.20 4.41
C ASN A 62 18.37 -11.51 2.91
N PRO A 63 18.70 -12.73 2.45
CA PRO A 63 18.67 -13.06 1.03
C PRO A 63 17.31 -12.83 0.34
N ALA A 64 16.20 -13.00 1.07
CA ALA A 64 14.87 -12.76 0.51
C ALA A 64 14.62 -11.26 0.30
N ALA A 65 15.01 -10.43 1.25
CA ALA A 65 14.95 -8.98 1.11
C ALA A 65 15.86 -8.48 -0.02
N ASP A 66 17.09 -9.01 -0.12
CA ASP A 66 18.05 -8.64 -1.17
C ASP A 66 17.52 -8.98 -2.57
N TYR A 67 16.86 -10.14 -2.71
CA TYR A 67 16.20 -10.53 -3.95
C TYR A 67 15.11 -9.53 -4.35
N LEU A 68 14.21 -9.19 -3.41
CA LEU A 68 13.15 -8.22 -3.68
C LEU A 68 13.71 -6.84 -4.02
N MET A 69 14.77 -6.40 -3.33
CA MET A 69 15.44 -5.15 -3.65
C MET A 69 16.03 -5.16 -5.07
N LYS A 70 16.69 -6.24 -5.49
CA LYS A 70 17.18 -6.37 -6.88
C LYS A 70 16.05 -6.25 -7.91
N VAL A 71 14.87 -6.81 -7.60
CA VAL A 71 13.69 -6.70 -8.47
C VAL A 71 13.17 -5.25 -8.51
N ILE A 72 13.10 -4.57 -7.37
CA ILE A 72 12.60 -3.19 -7.26
C ILE A 72 13.57 -2.17 -7.87
N GLU A 73 14.87 -2.37 -7.71
CA GLU A 73 15.93 -1.53 -8.28
C GLU A 73 16.20 -1.82 -9.76
N GLY A 74 15.58 -2.86 -10.31
CA GLY A 74 15.62 -3.16 -11.72
C GLY A 74 15.12 -1.98 -12.58
N ARG A 75 15.70 -1.82 -13.77
CA ARG A 75 15.31 -0.75 -14.70
C ARG A 75 13.87 -0.87 -15.19
N ALA A 76 13.27 -2.04 -15.10
CA ALA A 76 11.92 -2.33 -15.58
C ALA A 76 11.20 -3.20 -14.55
N VAL A 77 9.93 -2.89 -14.29
CA VAL A 77 9.08 -3.74 -13.43
C VAL A 77 8.89 -5.12 -14.05
N PRO A 78 8.60 -6.18 -13.28
CA PRO A 78 8.24 -7.49 -13.84
C PRO A 78 7.04 -7.40 -14.80
N ASP A 79 7.02 -8.28 -15.80
CA ASP A 79 5.87 -8.36 -16.70
C ASP A 79 4.66 -8.94 -15.97
N MET A 80 3.66 -8.10 -15.70
CA MET A 80 2.41 -8.46 -15.05
C MET A 80 1.25 -8.63 -16.05
N SER A 81 1.49 -8.51 -17.36
CA SER A 81 0.45 -8.52 -18.40
C SER A 81 -0.38 -9.82 -18.43
N LYS A 82 0.23 -10.94 -18.02
CA LYS A 82 -0.40 -12.26 -17.95
C LYS A 82 -1.17 -12.50 -16.64
N SER A 83 -1.08 -11.60 -15.67
CA SER A 83 -1.80 -11.77 -14.41
C SER A 83 -3.31 -11.69 -14.62
N PRO A 84 -4.10 -12.69 -14.17
CA PRO A 84 -5.56 -12.61 -14.22
C PRO A 84 -6.10 -11.49 -13.32
N TYR A 85 -5.30 -11.02 -12.36
CA TYR A 85 -5.64 -10.00 -11.38
C TYR A 85 -4.97 -8.65 -11.67
N LEU A 86 -4.59 -8.38 -12.92
CA LEU A 86 -4.04 -7.08 -13.30
C LEU A 86 -5.03 -5.97 -12.89
N PRO A 87 -4.62 -5.00 -12.03
CA PRO A 87 -5.51 -3.99 -11.45
C PRO A 87 -5.77 -2.85 -12.44
N VAL A 88 -6.24 -3.19 -13.64
CA VAL A 88 -6.65 -2.23 -14.66
C VAL A 88 -8.14 -2.37 -14.91
N ALA A 89 -8.80 -1.25 -15.17
CA ALA A 89 -10.21 -1.23 -15.50
C ALA A 89 -10.48 -2.15 -16.71
N SER A 90 -11.60 -2.88 -16.69
CA SER A 90 -11.88 -3.93 -17.68
C SER A 90 -11.80 -3.45 -19.13
N TYR A 91 -12.18 -2.21 -19.41
CA TYR A 91 -12.11 -1.61 -20.75
C TYR A 91 -10.67 -1.24 -21.19
N LEU A 92 -9.75 -1.03 -20.25
CA LEU A 92 -8.32 -0.78 -20.54
C LEU A 92 -7.51 -2.07 -20.66
N LYS A 93 -8.05 -3.23 -20.27
CA LYS A 93 -7.35 -4.53 -20.32
C LYS A 93 -6.72 -4.85 -21.68
N PRO A 94 -7.38 -4.64 -22.84
CA PRO A 94 -6.77 -4.94 -24.14
C PRO A 94 -5.53 -4.09 -24.40
N ALA A 95 -5.63 -2.77 -24.18
CA ALA A 95 -4.51 -1.85 -24.35
C ALA A 95 -3.38 -2.13 -23.35
N ALA A 96 -3.72 -2.40 -22.08
CA ALA A 96 -2.75 -2.73 -21.05
C ALA A 96 -2.00 -4.03 -21.37
N ARG A 97 -2.67 -5.05 -21.89
CA ARG A 97 -2.03 -6.32 -22.31
C ARG A 97 -1.04 -6.12 -23.46
N LEU A 98 -1.26 -5.14 -24.33
CA LEU A 98 -0.33 -4.83 -25.42
C LEU A 98 0.83 -3.95 -24.95
N ALA A 99 0.56 -2.97 -24.09
CA ALA A 99 1.55 -1.99 -23.66
C ALA A 99 2.44 -2.48 -22.51
N LEU A 100 1.90 -3.18 -21.51
CA LEU A 100 2.64 -3.63 -20.32
C LEU A 100 3.80 -4.60 -20.59
N PRO A 101 3.75 -5.51 -21.58
CA PRO A 101 4.91 -6.35 -21.91
C PRO A 101 6.09 -5.55 -22.45
N THR A 102 5.85 -4.36 -23.01
CA THR A 102 6.88 -3.56 -23.68
C THR A 102 7.89 -3.01 -22.67
N THR A 103 9.18 -3.14 -23.00
CA THR A 103 10.27 -2.64 -22.15
C THR A 103 10.13 -1.14 -21.84
N PRO A 104 9.82 -0.25 -22.80
CA PRO A 104 9.67 1.18 -22.51
C PRO A 104 8.58 1.48 -21.47
N MET A 105 7.42 0.82 -21.57
CA MET A 105 6.33 1.00 -20.59
C MET A 105 6.78 0.52 -19.20
N ARG A 106 7.41 -0.65 -19.13
CA ARG A 106 7.87 -1.22 -17.85
C ARG A 106 8.96 -0.37 -17.20
N MET A 107 9.81 0.26 -18.00
CA MET A 107 10.81 1.23 -17.52
C MET A 107 10.15 2.51 -17.02
N ALA A 108 9.12 3.00 -17.71
CA ALA A 108 8.37 4.19 -17.26
C ALA A 108 7.63 3.96 -15.94
N LEU A 109 7.16 2.73 -15.67
CA LEU A 109 6.47 2.37 -14.43
C LEU A 109 7.42 2.12 -13.24
N ALA A 110 8.71 1.84 -13.49
CA ALA A 110 9.64 1.46 -12.42
C ALA A 110 9.89 2.60 -11.40
N PRO A 111 10.19 3.86 -11.81
CA PRO A 111 10.42 4.94 -10.86
C PRO A 111 9.25 5.24 -9.91
N PRO A 112 7.99 5.42 -10.38
CA PRO A 112 6.88 5.70 -9.46
C PRO A 112 6.57 4.51 -8.54
N LEU A 113 6.75 3.27 -9.01
CA LEU A 113 6.57 2.08 -8.18
C LEU A 113 7.66 1.98 -7.10
N ARG A 114 8.93 2.24 -7.45
CA ARG A 114 10.03 2.29 -6.49
C ARG A 114 9.78 3.37 -5.43
N LEU A 115 9.31 4.55 -5.85
CA LEU A 115 8.99 5.67 -4.97
C LEU A 115 7.91 5.29 -3.94
N THR A 116 6.83 4.63 -4.36
CA THR A 116 5.75 4.24 -3.45
C THR A 116 6.15 3.10 -2.52
N ILE A 117 6.88 2.10 -3.02
CA ILE A 117 7.37 0.98 -2.22
C ILE A 117 8.32 1.47 -1.12
N TYR A 118 9.35 2.25 -1.47
CA TYR A 118 10.33 2.70 -0.47
C TYR A 118 9.85 3.90 0.35
N GLY A 119 9.02 4.78 -0.21
CA GLY A 119 8.48 5.93 0.52
C GLY A 119 7.59 5.52 1.70
N GLY A 120 6.91 4.37 1.60
CA GLY A 120 6.12 3.82 2.70
C GLY A 120 6.95 3.27 3.87
N LEU A 121 8.27 3.08 3.69
CA LEU A 121 9.14 2.52 4.73
C LEU A 121 9.61 3.61 5.71
N PRO A 122 9.67 3.31 7.02
CA PRO A 122 10.31 4.20 7.99
C PRO A 122 11.76 4.52 7.60
N PRO A 123 12.25 5.75 7.86
CA PRO A 123 13.63 6.15 7.52
C PRO A 123 14.71 5.20 8.05
N GLN A 124 14.54 4.67 9.27
CA GLN A 124 15.46 3.72 9.88
C GLN A 124 15.59 2.42 9.07
N VAL A 125 14.48 1.92 8.53
CA VAL A 125 14.43 0.68 7.74
C VAL A 125 15.14 0.93 6.42
N ARG A 126 14.86 2.06 5.75
CA ARG A 126 15.58 2.43 4.51
C ARG A 126 17.09 2.49 4.73
N LYS A 127 17.54 3.13 5.81
CA LYS A 127 18.96 3.22 6.15
C LYS A 127 19.56 1.84 6.41
N ARG A 128 18.89 1.00 7.21
CA ARG A 128 19.36 -0.34 7.58
C ARG A 128 19.49 -1.28 6.39
N PHE A 129 18.56 -1.19 5.43
CA PHE A 129 18.59 -1.96 4.20
C PHE A 129 19.43 -1.32 3.10
N GLY A 130 20.16 -0.22 3.36
CA GLY A 130 21.01 0.43 2.36
C GLY A 130 20.23 1.04 1.18
N ILE A 131 18.93 1.28 1.34
CA ILE A 131 18.07 1.84 0.31
C ILE A 131 18.43 3.30 0.10
N ARG A 132 18.94 3.63 -1.09
CA ARG A 132 19.23 5.01 -1.46
C ARG A 132 17.94 5.82 -1.53
N TRP A 133 17.81 6.80 -0.64
CA TRP A 133 16.71 7.77 -0.60
C TRP A 133 17.25 9.18 -0.49
N ASN A 134 17.04 9.99 -1.53
CA ASN A 134 17.56 11.36 -1.59
C ASN A 134 16.46 12.41 -1.36
N LEU A 135 16.85 13.69 -1.35
CA LEU A 135 15.91 14.80 -1.15
C LEU A 135 14.85 14.93 -2.26
N ALA A 136 15.18 14.56 -3.50
CA ALA A 136 14.22 14.55 -4.60
C ALA A 136 13.19 13.43 -4.41
N ASP A 137 13.61 12.23 -3.98
CA ASP A 137 12.70 11.13 -3.65
C ASP A 137 11.75 11.54 -2.51
N GLU A 138 12.29 12.15 -1.45
CA GLU A 138 11.50 12.64 -0.30
C GLU A 138 10.48 13.70 -0.74
N THR A 139 10.89 14.64 -1.58
CA THR A 139 10.03 15.71 -2.08
C THR A 139 8.93 15.15 -2.98
N ALA A 140 9.28 14.25 -3.91
CA ALA A 140 8.33 13.60 -4.79
C ALA A 140 7.30 12.76 -4.00
N TYR A 141 7.75 12.02 -2.98
CA TYR A 141 6.86 11.24 -2.12
C TYR A 141 5.93 12.13 -1.28
N ARG A 142 6.43 13.24 -0.73
CA ARG A 142 5.57 14.23 -0.03
C ARG A 142 4.55 14.87 -0.97
N ALA A 143 4.95 15.19 -2.19
CA ALA A 143 4.04 15.72 -3.21
C ALA A 143 2.95 14.69 -3.54
N LEU A 144 3.30 13.41 -3.70
CA LEU A 144 2.35 12.34 -3.90
C LEU A 144 1.34 12.23 -2.74
N GLY A 145 1.82 12.24 -1.49
CA GLY A 145 0.96 12.20 -0.30
C GLY A 145 -0.01 13.37 -0.22
N ARG A 146 0.34 14.54 -0.77
CA ARG A 146 -0.58 15.70 -0.87
C ARG A 146 -1.53 15.60 -2.06
N ALA A 147 -1.04 15.12 -3.20
CA ALA A 147 -1.81 15.04 -4.44
C ALA A 147 -2.93 14.00 -4.37
N VAL A 148 -2.68 12.85 -3.75
CA VAL A 148 -3.65 11.74 -3.69
C VAL A 148 -4.95 12.14 -2.98
N PRO A 149 -4.96 12.66 -1.74
CA PRO A 149 -6.20 13.13 -1.09
C PRO A 149 -6.90 14.26 -1.85
N LEU A 150 -6.17 15.06 -2.62
CA LEU A 150 -6.73 16.14 -3.43
C LEU A 150 -7.47 15.58 -4.67
N ALA A 151 -6.86 14.62 -5.35
CA ALA A 151 -7.43 13.98 -6.54
C ALA A 151 -8.57 13.00 -6.20
N TRP A 152 -8.54 12.36 -5.03
CA TRP A 152 -9.44 11.26 -4.66
C TRP A 152 -10.94 11.55 -4.87
N PRO A 153 -11.51 12.72 -4.49
CA PRO A 153 -12.94 13.02 -4.71
C PRO A 153 -13.35 13.09 -6.18
N PHE A 154 -12.41 13.34 -7.10
CA PHE A 154 -12.68 13.42 -8.54
C PHE A 154 -12.67 12.04 -9.22
N ILE A 155 -12.17 11.00 -8.54
CA ILE A 155 -12.17 9.64 -9.08
C ILE A 155 -13.60 9.09 -9.04
N PRO A 156 -14.18 8.61 -10.15
CA PRO A 156 -15.51 8.00 -10.15
C PRO A 156 -15.58 6.77 -9.23
N THR A 157 -16.72 6.54 -8.55
CA THR A 157 -16.89 5.39 -7.63
C THR A 157 -16.50 4.07 -8.29
N SER A 158 -16.82 3.89 -9.57
CA SER A 158 -16.54 2.67 -10.33
C SER A 158 -15.05 2.37 -10.52
N TRP A 159 -14.17 3.34 -10.28
CA TRP A 159 -12.72 3.19 -10.37
C TRP A 159 -12.04 3.10 -9.01
N ARG A 160 -12.70 3.55 -7.93
CA ARG A 160 -12.14 3.54 -6.57
C ARG A 160 -12.00 2.13 -5.99
N TRP A 161 -12.79 1.17 -6.46
CA TRP A 161 -12.94 -0.13 -5.81
C TRP A 161 -12.78 -1.31 -6.76
N HIS A 162 -12.30 -2.43 -6.22
CA HIS A 162 -12.16 -3.66 -6.97
C HIS A 162 -13.55 -4.19 -7.41
N PRO A 163 -13.69 -4.83 -8.59
CA PRO A 163 -14.98 -5.37 -9.05
C PRO A 163 -15.67 -6.32 -8.05
N GLY A 164 -14.90 -7.04 -7.25
CA GLY A 164 -15.44 -7.87 -6.15
C GLY A 164 -16.20 -7.06 -5.09
N SER A 165 -15.73 -5.86 -4.75
CA SER A 165 -16.41 -4.95 -3.83
C SER A 165 -17.74 -4.45 -4.40
N HIS A 166 -17.78 -4.21 -5.72
CA HIS A 166 -19.02 -3.82 -6.41
C HIS A 166 -20.08 -4.93 -6.32
N ALA A 167 -19.68 -6.19 -6.53
CA ALA A 167 -20.57 -7.33 -6.40
C ALA A 167 -21.11 -7.44 -4.97
N GLY A 168 -20.26 -7.24 -3.96
CA GLY A 168 -20.66 -7.19 -2.55
C GLY A 168 -21.71 -6.11 -2.28
N TRP A 169 -21.48 -4.86 -2.70
CA TRP A 169 -22.46 -3.80 -2.48
C TRP A 169 -23.76 -3.98 -3.24
N ARG A 170 -23.71 -4.52 -4.46
CA ARG A 170 -24.94 -4.85 -5.20
C ARG A 170 -25.74 -5.93 -4.48
N ARG A 171 -25.08 -6.95 -3.92
CA ARG A 171 -25.74 -8.01 -3.14
C ARG A 171 -26.37 -7.46 -1.87
N GLU A 172 -25.64 -6.68 -1.08
CA GLU A 172 -26.11 -6.22 0.24
C GLU A 172 -27.03 -4.99 0.16
N ARG A 173 -26.80 -4.07 -0.79
CA ARG A 173 -27.44 -2.75 -0.85
C ARG A 173 -28.20 -2.48 -2.15
N GLY A 174 -28.15 -3.39 -3.13
CA GLY A 174 -28.76 -3.22 -4.45
C GLY A 174 -28.08 -2.17 -5.36
N ARG A 175 -27.12 -1.39 -4.85
CA ARG A 175 -26.48 -0.28 -5.57
C ARG A 175 -25.06 -0.02 -5.08
N LEU A 176 -24.27 0.65 -5.92
CA LEU A 176 -22.96 1.16 -5.52
C LEU A 176 -23.09 2.34 -4.53
N PRO A 177 -22.09 2.57 -3.67
CA PRO A 177 -22.04 3.75 -2.82
C PRO A 177 -22.03 5.02 -3.67
N ARG A 178 -22.59 6.12 -3.14
CA ARG A 178 -22.51 7.43 -3.80
C ARG A 178 -21.10 7.98 -3.65
N ASN A 179 -20.66 8.79 -4.60
CA ASN A 179 -19.44 9.59 -4.44
C ASN A 179 -19.61 10.49 -3.21
N TRP A 180 -18.68 10.37 -2.26
CA TRP A 180 -18.37 11.38 -1.25
C TRP A 180 -17.17 12.19 -1.72
#